data_AF-A0AAV3M129-F1
#
_entry.id   AF-A0AAV3M129-F1
#
_cell.length_a   1.000
_cell.length_b   1.000
_cell.length_c   1.000
_cell.angle_alpha   90.00
_cell.angle_beta   90.00
_cell.angle_gamma   90.00
#
_symmetry.space_group_name_H-M   'P 1'
#
loop_
_entity.id
_entity.type
_entity.pdbx_description
1 polymer ?
#
loop_
_entity_poly.entity_id
_entity_poly.type
_entity_poly.pdbx_seq_one_letter_code
_entity_poly.pdbx_strand_id
1 'polypeptide(L)'
;MFNPKQLRIYILHLLVDGANYGYELIKKISEETAGFYCPSPGVIYPTLTLLEDLGFISTSKETGKGRKCFTITPEGRCFLLLKADILAEVKIKLNYAQELKAGNQFANEIELAVDKFKSLLRHKIVLQQLSKKESAQVVEIINQAVNRIEQVNAALLITE
;
A
#
# COMPACT_ATOMS: atom_id res chain seq x y z
N MET A 1 -0.67 -2.35 5.63
CA MET A 1 -0.94 -2.03 4.21
C MET A 1 -0.38 -0.66 3.85
N PHE A 2 -0.93 0.45 4.34
CA PHE A 2 -0.37 1.80 4.15
C PHE A 2 0.27 2.35 5.42
N ASN A 3 1.40 3.03 5.27
CA ASN A 3 1.92 3.92 6.29
C ASN A 3 1.25 5.31 6.17
N PRO A 4 1.41 6.22 7.16
CA PRO A 4 0.76 7.53 7.13
C PRO A 4 1.10 8.38 5.90
N LYS A 5 2.32 8.25 5.35
CA LYS A 5 2.72 8.98 4.14
C LYS A 5 1.99 8.44 2.91
N GLN A 6 1.95 7.12 2.74
CA GLN A 6 1.26 6.43 1.66
C GLN A 6 -0.23 6.73 1.65
N LEU A 7 -0.88 6.76 2.83
CA LEU A 7 -2.28 7.10 2.95
C LEU A 7 -2.59 8.53 2.44
N ARG A 8 -1.75 9.52 2.78
CA ARG A 8 -1.93 10.91 2.32
C ARG A 8 -1.88 11.02 0.80
N ILE A 9 -0.87 10.40 0.18
CA ILE A 9 -0.69 10.40 -1.27
C ILE A 9 -1.88 9.74 -1.95
N TYR A 10 -2.36 8.62 -1.39
CA TYR A 10 -3.49 7.92 -1.95
C TYR A 10 -4.81 8.67 -1.80
N ILE A 11 -5.04 9.38 -0.69
CA ILE A 11 -6.20 10.27 -0.54
C ILE A 11 -6.17 11.36 -1.62
N LEU A 12 -5.03 11.98 -1.89
CA LEU A 12 -4.89 12.96 -2.97
C LEU A 12 -5.22 12.33 -4.33
N HIS A 13 -4.71 11.12 -4.59
CA HIS A 13 -5.03 10.39 -5.81
C HIS A 13 -6.54 10.17 -5.99
N LEU A 14 -7.26 9.74 -4.95
CA LEU A 14 -8.72 9.53 -5.00
C LEU A 14 -9.52 10.81 -5.22
N LEU A 15 -8.95 11.98 -4.91
CA LEU A 15 -9.56 13.29 -5.11
C LEU A 15 -9.25 13.87 -6.51
N VAL A 16 -8.38 13.24 -7.30
CA VAL A 16 -8.13 13.64 -8.70
C VAL A 16 -9.38 13.46 -9.55
N ASP A 17 -10.13 12.38 -9.29
CA ASP A 17 -11.33 11.97 -10.04
C ASP A 17 -12.58 12.79 -9.69
N GLY A 18 -12.50 13.63 -8.65
CA GLY A 18 -13.59 14.51 -8.25
C GLY A 18 -13.64 14.77 -6.75
N ALA A 19 -14.47 15.73 -6.38
CA ALA A 19 -14.74 16.05 -4.98
C ALA A 19 -15.38 14.84 -4.28
N ASN A 20 -15.04 14.63 -3.00
CA ASN A 20 -15.37 13.39 -2.31
C ASN A 20 -15.58 13.63 -0.81
N TYR A 21 -16.39 12.77 -0.18
CA TYR A 21 -16.67 12.85 1.26
C TYR A 21 -15.71 11.98 2.06
N GLY A 22 -15.39 12.38 3.29
CA GLY A 22 -14.47 11.61 4.15
C GLY A 22 -14.90 10.14 4.35
N TYR A 23 -16.21 9.89 4.48
CA TYR A 23 -16.73 8.52 4.59
C TYR A 23 -16.65 7.73 3.28
N GLU A 24 -16.78 8.40 2.13
CA GLU A 24 -16.65 7.77 0.83
C GLU A 24 -15.21 7.42 0.53
N LEU A 25 -14.26 8.25 0.96
CA LEU A 25 -12.83 7.92 0.92
C LEU A 25 -12.52 6.67 1.76
N ILE A 26 -13.09 6.55 2.98
CA ILE A 26 -12.97 5.31 3.78
C ILE A 26 -13.46 4.10 2.99
N LYS A 27 -14.65 4.21 2.39
CA LYS A 27 -15.27 3.13 1.63
C LYS A 27 -14.45 2.75 0.39
N LYS A 28 -14.04 3.73 -0.43
CA LYS A 28 -13.20 3.51 -1.62
C LYS A 28 -11.88 2.85 -1.26
N ILE A 29 -11.19 3.33 -0.23
CA ILE A 29 -9.93 2.72 0.24
C ILE A 29 -10.17 1.28 0.68
N SER A 30 -11.24 1.01 1.42
CA SER A 30 -11.59 -0.37 1.82
C SER A 30 -11.89 -1.26 0.60
N GLU A 31 -12.59 -0.75 -0.41
CA GLU A 31 -12.95 -1.51 -1.61
C GLU A 31 -11.74 -1.80 -2.51
N GLU A 32 -10.91 -0.79 -2.78
CA GLU A 32 -9.71 -0.91 -3.61
C GLU A 32 -8.61 -1.74 -2.92
N THR A 33 -8.60 -1.78 -1.59
CA THR A 33 -7.75 -2.70 -0.82
C THR A 33 -8.40 -4.06 -0.60
N ALA A 34 -9.48 -4.38 -1.32
CA ALA A 34 -10.17 -5.66 -1.23
C ALA A 34 -10.64 -6.04 0.20
N GLY A 35 -10.81 -5.06 1.08
CA GLY A 35 -11.18 -5.23 2.48
C GLY A 35 -10.00 -5.50 3.42
N PHE A 36 -8.78 -5.66 2.90
CA PHE A 36 -7.59 -5.89 3.72
C PHE A 36 -7.15 -4.65 4.51
N TYR A 37 -7.62 -3.46 4.13
CA TYR A 37 -7.38 -2.23 4.88
C TYR A 37 -8.57 -1.28 4.85
N CYS A 38 -9.25 -1.16 5.98
CA CYS A 38 -10.29 -0.15 6.20
C CYS A 38 -9.76 0.91 7.17
N PRO A 39 -9.39 2.12 6.70
CA PRO A 39 -8.91 3.16 7.58
C PRO A 39 -10.06 3.68 8.46
N SER A 40 -9.79 3.85 9.76
CA SER A 40 -10.82 4.35 10.67
C SER A 40 -11.07 5.86 10.47
N PRO A 41 -12.25 6.37 10.87
CA PRO A 41 -12.50 7.81 10.97
C PRO A 41 -11.39 8.58 11.71
N GLY A 42 -10.87 8.01 12.81
CA GLY A 42 -9.80 8.61 13.61
C GLY A 42 -8.45 8.71 12.90
N VAL A 43 -8.27 8.04 11.76
CA VAL A 43 -7.10 8.19 10.89
C VAL A 43 -7.40 9.12 9.72
N ILE A 44 -8.58 8.97 9.09
CA ILE A 44 -8.94 9.71 7.88
C ILE A 44 -9.15 11.19 8.15
N TYR A 45 -9.95 11.55 9.15
CA TYR A 45 -10.28 12.96 9.38
C TYR A 45 -9.07 13.79 9.79
N PRO A 46 -8.17 13.34 10.70
CA PRO A 46 -6.93 14.06 10.97
C PRO A 46 -6.01 14.17 9.75
N THR A 47 -6.01 13.16 8.87
CA THR A 47 -5.23 13.20 7.64
C THR A 47 -5.79 14.23 6.65
N LEU A 48 -7.12 14.32 6.53
CA LEU A 48 -7.79 15.32 5.70
C LEU A 48 -7.55 16.74 6.23
N THR A 49 -7.65 16.95 7.55
CA THR A 49 -7.30 18.23 8.19
C THR A 49 -5.86 18.63 7.89
N LEU A 50 -4.91 17.70 8.03
CA LEU A 50 -3.52 17.98 7.69
C LEU A 50 -3.34 18.36 6.22
N LEU A 51 -3.99 17.65 5.28
CA LEU A 51 -3.90 17.98 3.86
C LEU A 51 -4.53 19.34 3.53
N GLU A 52 -5.59 19.71 4.25
CA GLU A 52 -6.25 21.03 4.15
C GLU A 52 -5.34 22.13 4.69
N ASP A 53 -4.73 21.93 5.87
CA ASP A 53 -3.80 22.87 6.49
C ASP A 53 -2.55 23.10 5.61
N LEU A 54 -2.12 22.07 4.88
CA LEU A 54 -1.02 22.14 3.91
C LEU A 54 -1.42 22.76 2.56
N GLY A 55 -2.71 23.10 2.38
CA GLY A 55 -3.24 23.68 1.14
C GLY A 55 -3.33 22.70 -0.03
N PHE A 56 -3.22 21.39 0.21
CA PHE A 56 -3.30 20.36 -0.84
C PHE A 56 -4.74 19.95 -1.17
N ILE A 57 -5.67 20.20 -0.26
CA ILE A 57 -7.10 20.03 -0.49
C ILE A 57 -7.85 21.26 0.04
N SER A 58 -9.05 21.48 -0.48
CA SER A 58 -10.00 22.46 0.03
C SER A 58 -11.29 21.78 0.47
N THR A 59 -11.95 22.34 1.49
CA THR A 59 -13.25 21.85 1.95
C THR A 59 -14.37 22.83 1.58
N SER A 60 -15.44 22.31 1.00
CA SER A 60 -16.72 23.01 0.87
C SER A 60 -17.77 22.34 1.74
N LYS A 61 -18.72 23.14 2.27
CA LYS A 61 -19.93 22.60 2.90
C LYS A 61 -20.99 22.51 1.83
N GLU A 62 -21.48 21.32 1.54
CA GLU A 62 -22.59 21.18 0.61
C GLU A 62 -23.90 21.64 1.28
N THR A 63 -24.65 22.49 0.59
CA THR A 63 -25.89 23.11 1.09
C THR A 63 -26.93 22.03 1.37
N GLY A 64 -27.27 21.82 2.65
CA GLY A 64 -28.42 21.01 3.08
C GLY A 64 -28.12 19.88 4.06
N LYS A 65 -26.93 19.27 4.04
CA LYS A 65 -26.55 18.19 4.98
C LYS A 65 -25.38 18.52 5.92
N GLY A 66 -24.75 19.68 5.76
CA GLY A 66 -23.61 20.10 6.60
C GLY A 66 -22.38 19.20 6.46
N ARG A 67 -22.31 18.38 5.41
CA ARG A 67 -21.22 17.43 5.17
C ARG A 67 -20.08 18.15 4.46
N LYS A 68 -18.87 17.92 4.96
CA LYS A 68 -17.63 18.42 4.35
C LYS A 68 -17.30 17.61 3.10
N CYS A 69 -17.25 18.29 1.97
CA CYS A 69 -16.78 17.75 0.70
C CYS A 69 -15.36 18.25 0.46
N PHE A 70 -14.44 17.34 0.12
CA PHE A 70 -13.02 17.65 -0.07
C PHE A 70 -12.69 17.63 -1.56
N THR A 71 -11.90 18.60 -2.01
CA THR A 71 -11.44 18.71 -3.41
C THR A 71 -9.94 18.93 -3.43
N ILE A 72 -9.21 18.26 -4.32
CA ILE A 72 -7.77 18.50 -4.49
C ILE A 72 -7.51 19.87 -5.12
N THR A 73 -6.53 20.61 -4.59
CA THR A 73 -6.09 21.91 -5.13
C THR A 73 -5.05 21.72 -6.24
N PRO A 74 -4.73 22.77 -7.02
CA PRO A 74 -3.60 22.74 -7.95
C PRO A 74 -2.28 22.36 -7.27
N GLU A 75 -2.02 22.89 -6.07
CA GLU A 75 -0.84 22.60 -5.26
C GLU A 75 -0.80 21.12 -4.84
N GLY A 76 -1.96 20.56 -4.44
CA GLY A 76 -2.10 19.15 -4.15
C GLY A 76 -1.83 18.26 -5.35
N ARG A 77 -2.28 18.66 -6.55
CA ARG A 77 -1.97 17.94 -7.80
C ARG A 77 -0.48 17.96 -8.12
N CYS A 78 0.18 19.11 -7.99
CA CYS A 78 1.63 19.23 -8.15
C CYS A 78 2.38 18.35 -7.14
N PHE A 79 1.96 18.38 -5.87
CA PHE A 79 2.57 17.55 -4.83
C PHE A 79 2.39 16.05 -5.10
N LEU A 80 1.21 15.63 -5.59
CA LEU A 80 0.96 14.25 -5.99
C LEU A 80 1.90 13.80 -7.11
N LEU A 81 2.12 14.64 -8.13
CA LEU A 81 3.06 14.36 -9.22
C LEU A 81 4.50 14.25 -8.72
N LEU A 82 4.92 15.13 -7.80
CA LEU A 82 6.24 15.07 -7.17
C LEU A 82 6.45 13.81 -6.30
N LYS A 83 5.37 13.13 -5.93
CA LYS A 83 5.36 11.90 -5.11
C LYS A 83 4.85 10.68 -5.86
N ALA A 84 5.03 10.67 -7.18
CA ALA A 84 4.64 9.56 -8.05
C ALA A 84 5.30 8.22 -7.66
N ASP A 85 6.52 8.26 -7.10
CA ASP A 85 7.22 7.11 -6.53
C ASP A 85 6.41 6.44 -5.40
N ILE A 86 5.92 7.23 -4.45
CA ILE A 86 5.09 6.73 -3.34
C ILE A 86 3.75 6.22 -3.87
N LEU A 87 3.17 6.90 -4.87
CA LEU A 87 1.92 6.44 -5.49
C LEU A 87 2.11 5.09 -6.20
N ALA A 88 3.25 4.89 -6.87
CA ALA A 88 3.57 3.61 -7.50
C ALA A 88 3.67 2.48 -6.46
N GLU A 89 4.34 2.71 -5.33
CA GLU A 89 4.38 1.74 -4.22
C GLU A 89 2.97 1.38 -3.70
N VAL A 90 2.09 2.38 -3.59
CA VAL A 90 0.70 2.17 -3.18
C VAL A 90 -0.05 1.31 -4.20
N LYS A 91 0.10 1.59 -5.50
CA LYS A 91 -0.54 0.83 -6.57
C LYS A 91 -0.11 -0.63 -6.60
N ILE A 92 1.18 -0.91 -6.38
CA ILE A 92 1.70 -2.29 -6.26
C ILE A 92 0.96 -3.04 -5.13
N LYS A 93 0.79 -2.41 -3.97
CA LYS A 93 0.09 -3.02 -2.83
C LYS A 93 -1.40 -3.24 -3.09
N LEU A 94 -2.04 -2.34 -3.83
CA LEU A 94 -3.45 -2.46 -4.22
C LEU A 94 -3.65 -3.61 -5.21
N ASN A 95 -2.79 -3.71 -6.22
CA ASN A 95 -2.83 -4.80 -7.19
C ASN A 95 -2.68 -6.15 -6.48
N TYR A 96 -1.69 -6.27 -5.58
CA TYR A 96 -1.51 -7.48 -4.77
C TYR A 96 -2.76 -7.84 -3.96
N ALA A 97 -3.42 -6.86 -3.33
CA ALA A 97 -4.65 -7.10 -2.58
C ALA A 97 -5.83 -7.54 -3.47
N GLN A 98 -5.93 -6.99 -4.68
CA GLN A 98 -6.94 -7.41 -5.67
C GLN A 98 -6.67 -8.83 -6.17
N GLU A 99 -5.41 -9.19 -6.40
CA GLU A 99 -5.01 -10.55 -6.80
C GLU A 99 -5.36 -11.60 -5.73
N LEU A 100 -5.14 -11.27 -4.45
CA LEU A 100 -5.53 -12.14 -3.33
C LEU A 100 -7.05 -12.35 -3.29
N LYS A 101 -7.83 -11.28 -3.49
CA LYS A 101 -9.31 -11.36 -3.51
C LYS A 101 -9.83 -12.09 -4.75
N ALA A 102 -9.14 -11.98 -5.88
CA ALA A 102 -9.48 -12.66 -7.13
C ALA A 102 -9.21 -14.18 -7.10
N GLY A 103 -8.68 -14.73 -5.99
CA GLY A 103 -8.43 -16.16 -5.85
C GLY A 103 -7.37 -16.67 -6.81
N ASN A 104 -6.34 -15.86 -7.08
CA ASN A 104 -5.32 -16.22 -8.06
C ASN A 104 -4.47 -17.40 -7.55
N GLN A 105 -4.54 -18.55 -8.24
CA GLN A 105 -3.91 -19.80 -7.83
C GLN A 105 -2.38 -19.67 -7.69
N PHE A 106 -1.76 -18.83 -8.53
CA PHE A 106 -0.33 -18.51 -8.47
C PHE A 106 0.08 -17.69 -7.24
N ALA A 107 -0.75 -16.72 -6.83
CA ALA A 107 -0.51 -15.94 -5.62
C ALA A 107 -0.59 -16.84 -4.38
N ASN A 108 -1.57 -17.76 -4.35
CA ASN A 108 -1.72 -18.75 -3.30
C ASN A 108 -0.51 -19.70 -3.22
N GLU A 109 0.05 -20.12 -4.36
CA GLU A 109 1.25 -20.98 -4.40
C GLU A 109 2.50 -20.26 -3.87
N ILE A 110 2.71 -19.00 -4.24
CA ILE A 110 3.81 -18.18 -3.71
C ILE A 110 3.63 -17.95 -2.21
N GLU A 111 2.41 -17.63 -1.76
CA GLU A 111 2.11 -17.42 -0.34
C GLU A 111 2.34 -18.69 0.48
N LEU A 112 1.87 -19.85 0.00
CA LEU A 112 2.16 -21.17 0.58
C LEU A 112 3.65 -21.46 0.66
N ALA A 113 4.42 -21.11 -0.37
CA ALA A 113 5.88 -21.29 -0.39
C ALA A 113 6.57 -20.39 0.67
N VAL A 114 6.15 -19.13 0.77
CA VAL A 114 6.66 -18.17 1.75
C VAL A 114 6.32 -18.62 3.18
N ASP A 115 5.12 -19.13 3.42
CA ASP A 115 4.70 -19.58 4.75
C ASP A 115 5.44 -20.86 5.20
N LYS A 116 5.63 -21.82 4.28
CA LYS A 116 6.51 -22.98 4.54
C LYS A 116 7.93 -22.54 4.90
N PHE A 117 8.47 -21.58 4.16
CA PHE A 117 9.80 -21.02 4.40
C PHE A 117 9.89 -20.33 5.77
N LYS A 118 8.96 -19.44 6.10
CA LYS A 118 8.90 -18.76 7.41
C LYS A 118 8.80 -19.76 8.56
N SER A 119 7.97 -20.79 8.41
CA SER A 119 7.80 -21.84 9.41
C SER A 119 9.10 -22.59 9.68
N LEU A 120 9.82 -22.98 8.62
CA LEU A 120 11.12 -23.66 8.71
C LEU A 120 12.17 -22.80 9.42
N LEU A 121 12.28 -21.52 9.06
CA LEU A 121 13.22 -20.60 9.71
C LEU A 121 12.87 -20.37 11.17
N ARG A 122 11.59 -20.10 11.47
CA ARG A 122 11.12 -19.89 12.84
C ARG A 122 11.42 -21.11 13.70
N HIS A 123 11.16 -22.31 13.20
CA HIS A 123 11.47 -23.56 13.90
C HIS A 123 12.97 -23.68 14.23
N LYS A 124 13.85 -23.42 13.26
CA LYS A 124 15.31 -23.49 13.47
C LYS A 124 15.85 -22.41 14.41
N ILE A 125 15.28 -21.20 14.37
CA ILE A 125 15.66 -20.08 15.24
C ILE A 125 15.17 -20.33 16.68
N VAL A 126 13.92 -20.75 16.86
CA VAL A 126 13.32 -21.00 18.19
C VAL A 126 14.04 -22.13 18.92
N LEU A 127 14.45 -23.18 18.19
CA LEU A 127 15.22 -24.29 18.77
C LEU A 127 16.73 -24.00 18.93
N GLN A 128 17.19 -22.78 18.62
CA GLN A 128 18.60 -22.37 18.65
C GLN A 128 19.55 -23.33 17.90
N GLN A 129 19.08 -23.92 16.81
CA GLN A 129 19.81 -24.95 16.06
C GLN A 129 20.80 -24.37 15.05
N LEU A 130 20.96 -23.06 14.99
CA LEU A 130 21.82 -22.39 14.02
C LEU A 130 22.99 -21.71 14.74
N SER A 131 24.21 -22.11 14.36
CA SER A 131 25.42 -21.37 14.69
C SER A 131 25.47 -20.03 13.94
N LYS A 132 26.40 -19.14 14.35
CA LYS A 132 26.64 -17.86 13.64
C LYS A 132 27.01 -18.08 12.17
N LYS A 133 27.79 -19.13 11.88
CA LYS A 133 28.21 -19.47 10.52
C LYS A 133 27.02 -19.92 9.66
N GLU A 134 26.15 -20.77 10.20
CA GLU A 134 24.96 -21.25 9.48
C GLU A 134 23.93 -20.15 9.30
N SER A 135 23.79 -19.24 10.27
CA SER A 135 22.92 -18.06 10.15
C SER A 135 23.37 -17.15 9.00
N ALA A 136 24.67 -16.92 8.86
CA ALA A 136 25.23 -16.14 7.76
C ALA A 136 24.96 -16.80 6.40
N GLN A 137 25.10 -18.12 6.31
CA GLN A 137 24.78 -18.87 5.09
C GLN A 137 23.29 -18.77 4.72
N VAL A 138 22.39 -18.86 5.71
CA VAL A 138 20.95 -18.69 5.48
C VAL A 138 20.64 -17.29 4.94
N VAL A 139 21.24 -16.25 5.51
CA VAL A 139 21.07 -14.86 5.03
C VAL A 139 21.56 -14.71 3.59
N GLU A 140 22.70 -15.30 3.25
CA GLU A 140 23.24 -15.26 1.89
C GLU A 140 22.27 -15.91 0.89
N ILE A 141 21.73 -17.09 1.21
CA ILE A 141 20.76 -17.81 0.37
C ILE A 141 19.51 -16.95 0.13
N ILE A 142 19.00 -16.28 1.17
CA ILE A 142 17.82 -15.41 1.08
C ILE A 142 18.10 -14.26 0.12
N ASN A 143 19.23 -13.57 0.28
CA ASN A 143 19.58 -12.43 -0.57
C ASN A 143 19.77 -12.85 -2.03
N GLN A 144 20.37 -14.02 -2.27
CA GLN A 144 20.49 -14.57 -3.63
C GLN A 144 19.12 -14.88 -4.26
N ALA A 145 18.19 -15.44 -3.47
CA ALA A 145 16.83 -15.69 -3.93
C ALA A 145 16.08 -14.39 -4.27
N VAL A 146 16.20 -13.36 -3.42
CA VAL A 146 15.62 -12.02 -3.67
C VAL A 146 16.17 -11.43 -4.97
N ASN A 147 17.49 -11.39 -5.15
CA ASN A 147 18.12 -10.85 -6.36
C ASN A 147 17.64 -11.57 -7.63
N ARG A 148 17.45 -12.89 -7.58
CA ARG A 148 16.92 -13.66 -8.71
C ARG A 148 15.47 -13.31 -9.02
N ILE A 149 14.63 -13.12 -8.01
CA ILE A 149 13.24 -12.70 -8.19
C ILE A 149 13.19 -11.29 -8.81
N GLU A 150 14.05 -10.38 -8.34
CA GLU A 150 14.17 -9.04 -8.91
C GLU A 150 14.59 -9.06 -10.39
N GLN A 151 15.49 -9.96 -10.78
CA GLN A 151 15.89 -10.14 -12.18
C GLN A 151 14.73 -10.62 -13.07
N VAL A 152 13.89 -11.54 -12.57
CA VAL A 152 12.68 -11.98 -13.28
C VAL A 152 11.73 -10.79 -13.48
N ASN A 153 11.54 -9.97 -12.45
CA ASN A 153 10.69 -8.78 -12.54
C ASN A 153 11.26 -7.73 -13.51
N ALA A 154 12.58 -7.53 -13.52
CA ALA A 154 13.23 -6.61 -14.44
C ALA A 154 13.14 -7.07 -15.91
N ALA A 155 13.21 -8.39 -16.16
CA ALA A 155 13.07 -8.95 -17.50
C ALA A 155 11.66 -8.75 -18.08
N LEU A 156 10.62 -8.79 -17.23
CA LEU A 156 9.23 -8.55 -17.64
C LEU A 156 8.99 -7.10 -18.11
N LEU A 157 9.72 -6.12 -17.53
CA LEU A 157 9.60 -4.69 -17.87
C LEU A 157 10.30 -4.29 -19.19
N ILE A 158 11.12 -5.17 -19.78
CA ILE A 158 11.86 -4.90 -21.03
C ILE A 158 11.11 -5.45 -22.26
N THR A 159 10.09 -6.29 -22.05
CA THR A 159 9.32 -6.98 -23.10
C THR A 159 7.99 -6.32 -23.47
N GLU A 160 7.71 -5.11 -22.98
CA GLU A 160 6.59 -4.25 -23.42
C GLU A 160 7.07 -3.09 -24.29
#